data_AF-A0A820MUJ4-F1
#
_entry.id   AF-A0A820MUJ4-F1
#
_cell.length_a   1.000
_cell.length_b   1.000
_cell.length_c   1.000
_cell.angle_alpha   90.00
_cell.angle_beta   90.00
_cell.angle_gamma   90.00
#
_symmetry.space_group_name_H-M   'P 1'
#
loop_
_entity.id
_entity.type
_entity.pdbx_description
1 polymer ?
#
loop_
_entity_poly.entity_id
_entity_poly.type
_entity_poly.pdbx_seq_one_letter_code
_entity_poly.pdbx_strand_id
1 'polypeptide(L)'
;MFVGNKFLYSKNVGWASICNSVGQTAGYFLGNVVFLAFESKDFANSYIRQPLNMELQSTGLITLPGFLLFWGIIFLISTTLVALLKHEIDENYDPNEPHFGLTETYKVLLKVFRLSSVQSIALILLTAKIGFAATDAMTGLELIERGVARDSLALLAIPLVPLQIILPFLISKYMTGRKPLNVYIKSYPFRLILGIIMAIFVYYTPTFQNYNKTFPWYYYTLAIIIYGIHQIFVYNMFVSQMAFFAQVSDPKIGGTYMTLLNTLSNLGTNWISTTALYAADYLTWKTCSLGGSQCETENEEKTCRILGGVCHPSIDPYYIEITICITAGIIWLLWKYQTIIRLQCLPITAWQIRSNRRKSHILAEDDESSFLITA
;
A
#
# COMPACT_ATOMS: atom_id res chain seq x y z
N MET A 1 -24.66 -12.42 15.42
CA MET A 1 -26.02 -11.94 15.06
C MET A 1 -25.96 -11.21 13.71
N PHE A 2 -26.31 -11.93 12.63
CA PHE A 2 -26.94 -11.48 11.37
C PHE A 2 -26.44 -10.26 10.55
N VAL A 3 -25.13 -10.07 10.35
CA VAL A 3 -24.64 -9.18 9.25
C VAL A 3 -23.62 -9.85 8.30
N GLY A 4 -23.00 -10.96 8.70
CA GLY A 4 -21.95 -11.62 7.89
C GLY A 4 -22.43 -12.31 6.60
N ASN A 5 -23.60 -12.94 6.61
CA ASN A 5 -24.04 -13.78 5.47
C ASN A 5 -24.57 -12.99 4.26
N LYS A 6 -24.78 -11.67 4.37
CA LYS A 6 -25.28 -10.84 3.25
C LYS A 6 -24.14 -10.21 2.43
N PHE A 7 -22.93 -10.12 2.99
CA PHE A 7 -21.74 -9.64 2.28
C PHE A 7 -21.05 -10.72 1.43
N LEU A 8 -21.31 -12.00 1.74
CA LEU A 8 -20.69 -13.16 1.07
C LEU A 8 -21.50 -13.70 -0.13
N TYR A 9 -22.63 -13.09 -0.46
CA TYR A 9 -23.38 -13.47 -1.66
C TYR A 9 -22.56 -13.11 -2.92
N SER A 10 -22.58 -13.96 -3.95
CA SER A 10 -21.77 -13.76 -5.19
C SER A 10 -22.01 -12.41 -5.90
N LYS A 11 -23.16 -11.76 -5.64
CA LYS A 11 -23.48 -10.41 -6.12
C LYS A 11 -22.81 -9.26 -5.34
N ASN A 12 -22.24 -9.52 -4.16
CA ASN A 12 -21.69 -8.51 -3.25
C ASN A 12 -20.17 -8.65 -3.02
N VAL A 13 -19.46 -9.49 -3.77
CA VAL A 13 -17.99 -9.71 -3.65
C VAL A 13 -17.19 -8.40 -3.73
N GLY A 14 -17.68 -7.42 -4.49
CA GLY A 14 -17.08 -6.08 -4.55
C GLY A 14 -17.09 -5.31 -3.21
N TRP A 15 -18.08 -5.55 -2.35
CA TRP A 15 -18.16 -4.94 -1.02
C TRP A 15 -17.14 -5.52 -0.04
N ALA A 16 -16.83 -6.80 -0.15
CA ALA A 16 -15.78 -7.42 0.67
C ALA A 16 -14.42 -6.74 0.45
N SER A 17 -14.11 -6.40 -0.81
CA SER A 17 -12.92 -5.61 -1.17
C SER A 17 -12.92 -4.22 -0.53
N ILE A 18 -14.07 -3.54 -0.49
CA ILE A 18 -14.20 -2.21 0.13
C ILE A 18 -13.98 -2.31 1.64
N CYS A 19 -14.61 -3.28 2.32
CA CYS A 19 -14.42 -3.50 3.75
C CYS A 19 -12.95 -3.79 4.09
N ASN A 20 -12.28 -4.63 3.30
CA ASN A 20 -10.86 -4.90 3.47
C ASN A 20 -10.02 -3.62 3.32
N SER A 21 -10.28 -2.84 2.28
CA SER A 21 -9.54 -1.61 1.99
C SER A 21 -9.73 -0.54 3.06
N VAL A 22 -10.98 -0.34 3.51
CA VAL A 22 -11.35 0.63 4.54
C VAL A 22 -10.80 0.20 5.90
N GLY A 23 -10.91 -1.08 6.25
CA GLY A 23 -10.36 -1.63 7.49
C GLY A 23 -8.85 -1.45 7.61
N GLN A 24 -8.10 -1.77 6.54
CA GLN A 24 -6.65 -1.55 6.50
C GLN A 24 -6.29 -0.06 6.64
N THR A 25 -7.05 0.82 5.97
CA THR A 25 -6.82 2.28 6.03
C THR A 25 -7.08 2.83 7.42
N ALA A 26 -8.20 2.45 8.04
CA ALA A 26 -8.53 2.88 9.40
C ALA A 26 -7.49 2.36 10.41
N GLY A 27 -7.03 1.11 10.25
CA GLY A 27 -5.97 0.52 11.07
C GLY A 27 -4.66 1.29 10.95
N TYR A 28 -4.22 1.60 9.72
CA TYR A 28 -3.02 2.40 9.48
C TYR A 28 -3.11 3.80 10.10
N PHE A 29 -4.26 4.46 9.96
CA PHE A 29 -4.47 5.78 10.55
C PHE A 29 -4.37 5.76 12.08
N LEU A 30 -5.06 4.83 12.73
CA LEU A 30 -5.01 4.68 14.18
C LEU A 30 -3.60 4.27 14.65
N GLY A 31 -2.94 3.37 13.91
CA GLY A 31 -1.64 2.81 14.26
C GLY A 31 -0.46 3.76 14.06
N ASN A 32 -0.53 4.65 13.07
CA ASN A 32 0.58 5.53 12.69
C ASN A 32 0.27 7.01 12.97
N VAL A 33 -0.82 7.54 12.41
CA VAL A 33 -1.09 8.99 12.45
C VAL A 33 -1.51 9.45 13.84
N VAL A 34 -2.48 8.77 14.44
CA VAL A 34 -2.94 9.10 15.81
C VAL A 34 -1.81 8.90 16.81
N PHE A 35 -1.02 7.83 16.64
CA PHE A 35 0.16 7.59 17.44
C PHE A 35 1.19 8.73 17.33
N LEU A 36 1.63 9.09 16.11
CA LEU A 36 2.62 10.16 15.90
C LEU A 36 2.15 11.51 16.44
N ALA A 37 0.87 11.83 16.30
CA ALA A 37 0.29 13.05 16.85
C ALA A 37 0.38 13.06 18.39
N PHE A 38 -0.01 11.96 19.05
CA PHE A 38 0.01 11.89 20.52
C PHE A 38 1.39 11.64 21.13
N GLU A 39 2.35 11.16 20.35
CA GLU A 39 3.74 11.01 20.75
C GLU A 39 4.52 12.34 20.66
N SER A 40 4.13 13.24 19.75
CA SER A 40 4.72 14.58 19.64
C SER A 40 4.39 15.46 20.85
N LYS A 41 5.44 15.93 21.54
CA LYS A 41 5.33 16.90 22.64
C LYS A 41 4.74 18.23 22.16
N ASP A 42 5.09 18.67 20.95
CA ASP A 42 4.73 19.98 20.43
C ASP A 42 3.24 19.99 20.08
N PHE A 43 2.76 18.91 19.46
CA PHE A 43 1.33 18.70 19.24
C PHE A 43 0.55 18.59 20.56
N ALA A 44 0.99 17.75 21.49
CA ALA A 44 0.32 17.55 22.77
C ALA A 44 0.24 18.85 23.60
N ASN A 45 1.30 19.65 23.59
CA ASN A 45 1.34 20.93 24.30
C ASN A 45 0.42 21.97 23.65
N SER A 46 0.49 22.13 22.32
CA SER A 46 -0.27 23.17 21.61
C SER A 46 -1.75 22.88 21.41
N TYR A 47 -2.12 21.63 21.13
CA TYR A 47 -3.49 21.27 20.75
C TYR A 47 -4.30 20.59 21.86
N ILE A 48 -3.65 20.12 22.93
CA ILE A 48 -4.34 19.39 24.01
C ILE A 48 -4.12 20.09 25.34
N ARG A 49 -2.87 20.19 25.82
CA ARG A 49 -2.58 20.73 27.16
C ARG A 49 -2.88 22.22 27.29
N GLN A 50 -2.51 23.05 26.32
CA GLN A 50 -2.82 24.49 26.33
C GLN A 50 -4.34 24.77 26.33
N PRO A 51 -5.15 24.19 25.43
CA PRO A 51 -6.60 24.37 25.47
C PRO A 51 -7.27 23.84 26.75
N LEU A 52 -6.69 22.82 27.40
CA LEU A 52 -7.21 22.21 28.63
C LEU A 52 -6.61 22.80 29.92
N ASN A 53 -5.82 23.89 29.85
CA ASN A 53 -5.12 24.50 30.99
C ASN A 53 -4.28 23.50 31.81
N MET A 54 -3.64 22.53 31.14
CA MET A 54 -2.72 21.58 31.76
C MET A 54 -1.27 22.08 31.69
N GLU A 55 -0.42 21.63 32.62
CA GLU A 55 1.02 21.97 32.59
C GLU A 55 1.70 21.44 31.33
N LEU A 56 2.56 22.25 30.72
CA LEU A 56 3.38 21.82 29.60
C LEU A 56 4.39 20.79 30.06
N GLN A 57 4.51 19.70 29.30
CA GLN A 57 5.47 18.64 29.58
C GLN A 57 6.45 18.49 28.42
N SER A 58 7.61 17.92 28.72
CA SER A 58 8.67 17.63 27.74
C SER A 58 8.39 16.38 26.89
N THR A 59 7.39 15.58 27.27
CA THR A 59 6.98 14.34 26.59
C THR A 59 5.62 14.47 25.92
N GLY A 60 5.37 13.66 24.90
CA GLY A 60 4.02 13.47 24.35
C GLY A 60 3.03 12.91 25.38
N LEU A 61 1.78 12.73 24.96
CA LEU A 61 0.72 12.08 25.74
C LEU A 61 0.91 10.58 25.84
N ILE A 62 1.45 9.97 24.78
CA ILE A 62 1.67 8.53 24.68
C ILE A 62 3.13 8.29 24.30
N THR A 63 3.76 7.30 24.93
CA THR A 63 5.12 6.86 24.56
C THR A 63 5.05 5.61 23.70
N LEU A 64 6.05 5.39 22.84
CA LEU A 64 6.14 4.18 22.03
C LEU A 64 6.04 2.89 22.86
N PRO A 65 6.77 2.72 24.00
CA PRO A 65 6.64 1.51 24.81
C PRO A 65 5.22 1.34 25.39
N GLY A 66 4.59 2.42 25.85
CA GLY A 66 3.23 2.38 26.38
C GLY A 66 2.19 2.00 25.32
N PHE A 67 2.36 2.53 24.10
CA PHE A 67 1.51 2.20 22.96
C PHE A 67 1.63 0.72 22.57
N LEU A 68 2.86 0.19 22.48
CA LEU A 68 3.11 -1.22 22.15
C LEU A 68 2.57 -2.16 23.23
N LEU A 69 2.71 -1.80 24.51
CA LEU A 69 2.16 -2.58 25.62
C LEU A 69 0.63 -2.64 25.57
N PHE A 70 -0.02 -1.49 25.34
CA PHE A 70 -1.48 -1.40 25.23
C PHE A 70 -2.03 -2.29 24.11
N TRP A 71 -1.49 -2.16 22.89
CA TRP A 71 -1.93 -2.97 21.76
C TRP A 71 -1.54 -4.45 21.92
N GLY A 72 -0.42 -4.75 22.59
CA GLY A 72 -0.04 -6.11 22.94
C GLY A 72 -1.06 -6.80 23.84
N ILE A 73 -1.55 -6.10 24.87
CA ILE A 73 -2.61 -6.61 25.76
C ILE A 73 -3.92 -6.83 25.00
N ILE A 74 -4.35 -5.85 24.19
CA ILE A 74 -5.55 -5.98 23.35
C ILE A 74 -5.43 -7.19 22.41
N PHE A 75 -4.27 -7.38 21.81
CA PHE A 75 -4.01 -8.51 20.92
C PHE A 75 -4.13 -9.86 21.65
N LEU A 76 -3.57 -9.98 22.87
CA LEU A 76 -3.70 -11.19 23.67
C LEU A 76 -5.15 -11.47 24.09
N ILE A 77 -5.87 -10.44 24.54
CA ILE A 77 -7.28 -10.57 24.94
C ILE A 77 -8.13 -11.01 23.74
N SER A 78 -8.02 -10.30 22.62
CA SER A 78 -8.80 -10.61 21.40
C SER A 78 -8.50 -12.01 20.87
N THR A 79 -7.23 -12.41 20.82
CA THR A 79 -6.82 -13.75 20.38
C THR A 79 -7.36 -14.83 21.31
N THR A 80 -7.32 -14.60 22.63
CA THR A 80 -7.87 -15.54 23.63
C THR A 80 -9.39 -15.65 23.50
N LEU A 81 -10.09 -14.52 23.32
CA LEU A 81 -11.54 -14.53 23.08
C LEU A 81 -11.90 -15.29 21.81
N VAL A 82 -11.16 -15.11 20.71
CA VAL A 82 -11.37 -15.88 19.48
C VAL A 82 -11.12 -17.37 19.74
N ALA A 83 -10.02 -17.73 20.41
CA ALA A 83 -9.69 -19.12 20.71
C ALA A 83 -10.75 -19.82 21.58
N LEU A 84 -11.37 -19.10 22.52
CA LEU A 84 -12.37 -19.65 23.44
C LEU A 84 -13.80 -19.62 22.88
N LEU A 85 -14.17 -18.60 22.10
CA LEU A 85 -15.56 -18.37 21.67
C LEU A 85 -15.82 -18.80 20.22
N LYS A 86 -14.80 -18.78 19.37
CA LYS A 86 -14.96 -19.14 17.95
C LYS A 86 -14.66 -20.62 17.77
N HIS A 87 -15.72 -21.41 17.86
CA HIS A 87 -15.69 -22.78 17.37
C HIS A 87 -15.92 -22.79 15.86
N GLU A 88 -15.16 -23.64 15.16
CA GLU A 88 -15.40 -23.94 13.76
C GLU A 88 -16.74 -24.68 13.68
N ILE A 89 -17.62 -24.19 12.80
CA ILE A 89 -18.92 -24.78 12.59
C ILE A 89 -18.81 -25.60 11.31
N ASP A 90 -18.78 -26.93 11.43
CA ASP A 90 -18.79 -27.89 10.31
C ASP A 90 -20.17 -27.98 9.62
N GLU A 91 -20.96 -26.91 9.59
CA GLU A 91 -22.32 -26.93 9.05
C GLU A 91 -22.37 -27.04 7.51
N ASN A 92 -21.22 -26.95 6.84
CA ASN A 92 -21.05 -27.28 5.42
C ASN A 92 -20.07 -28.45 5.24
N TYR A 93 -20.17 -29.51 6.04
CA TYR A 93 -19.57 -30.80 5.69
C TYR A 93 -20.32 -31.36 4.47
N ASP A 94 -19.99 -30.86 3.28
CA ASP A 94 -20.28 -31.56 2.05
C ASP A 94 -19.17 -32.61 1.87
N PRO A 95 -19.46 -33.91 1.94
CA PRO A 95 -18.45 -34.96 1.68
C PRO A 95 -17.83 -34.84 0.27
N ASN A 96 -18.41 -34.02 -0.61
CA ASN A 96 -17.87 -33.70 -1.94
C ASN A 96 -17.03 -32.41 -1.97
N GLU A 97 -17.01 -31.60 -0.92
CA GLU A 97 -16.07 -30.47 -0.81
C GLU A 97 -14.70 -30.98 -0.34
N PRO A 98 -13.64 -30.71 -1.10
CA PRO A 98 -12.31 -31.17 -0.74
C PRO A 98 -11.83 -30.45 0.52
N HIS A 99 -11.77 -31.15 1.64
CA HIS A 99 -10.99 -30.73 2.80
C HIS A 99 -9.51 -30.84 2.46
N PHE A 100 -8.90 -29.70 2.10
CA PHE A 100 -7.47 -29.67 1.83
C PHE A 100 -6.71 -29.80 3.15
N GLY A 101 -5.96 -30.90 3.31
CA GLY A 101 -4.94 -30.97 4.35
C GLY A 101 -3.89 -29.87 4.16
N LEU A 102 -3.14 -29.51 5.20
CA LEU A 102 -2.13 -28.43 5.16
C LEU A 102 -1.19 -28.58 3.95
N THR A 103 -0.67 -29.79 3.73
CA THR A 103 0.25 -30.10 2.61
C THR A 103 -0.44 -30.00 1.25
N GLU A 104 -1.72 -30.33 1.15
CA GLU A 104 -2.49 -30.21 -0.08
C GLU A 104 -2.74 -28.75 -0.42
N THR A 105 -3.07 -27.92 0.57
CA THR A 105 -3.20 -26.46 0.40
C THR A 105 -1.92 -25.84 -0.16
N TYR A 106 -0.74 -26.21 0.37
CA TYR A 106 0.54 -25.76 -0.19
C TYR A 106 0.77 -26.24 -1.63
N LYS A 107 0.45 -27.51 -1.94
CA LYS A 107 0.55 -28.03 -3.32
C LYS A 107 -0.39 -27.30 -4.28
N VAL A 108 -1.60 -26.97 -3.84
CA VAL A 108 -2.56 -26.19 -4.63
C VAL A 108 -2.03 -24.78 -4.85
N LEU A 109 -1.52 -24.10 -3.82
CA LEU A 109 -0.93 -22.77 -3.94
C LEU A 109 0.24 -22.73 -4.94
N LEU A 110 1.11 -23.73 -4.89
CA LEU A 110 2.21 -23.88 -5.87
C LEU A 110 1.69 -24.07 -7.30
N LYS A 111 0.58 -24.79 -7.48
CA LYS A 111 -0.08 -24.91 -8.80
C LYS A 111 -0.69 -23.58 -9.25
N VAL A 112 -1.28 -22.79 -8.34
CA VAL A 112 -1.84 -21.46 -8.65
C VAL A 112 -0.72 -20.54 -9.13
N PHE A 113 0.43 -20.55 -8.44
CA PHE A 113 1.60 -19.76 -8.83
C PHE A 113 2.18 -20.13 -10.21
N ARG A 114 1.92 -21.35 -10.69
CA ARG A 114 2.31 -21.81 -12.04
C ARG A 114 1.33 -21.43 -13.14
N LEU A 115 0.15 -20.87 -12.81
CA LEU A 115 -0.77 -20.38 -13.82
C LEU A 115 -0.18 -19.14 -14.51
N SER A 116 -0.15 -19.14 -15.84
CA SER A 116 0.40 -18.04 -16.64
C SER A 116 -0.26 -16.69 -16.33
N SER A 117 -1.57 -16.67 -16.07
CA SER A 117 -2.32 -15.48 -15.65
C SER A 117 -1.80 -14.93 -14.32
N VAL A 118 -1.49 -15.82 -13.37
CA VAL A 118 -1.00 -15.47 -12.03
C VAL A 118 0.43 -14.96 -12.09
N GLN A 119 1.30 -15.59 -12.89
CA GLN A 119 2.66 -15.10 -13.11
C GLN A 119 2.67 -13.72 -13.77
N SER A 120 1.77 -13.51 -14.74
CA SER A 120 1.63 -12.23 -15.42
C SER A 120 1.17 -11.12 -14.48
N ILE A 121 0.16 -11.37 -13.63
CA ILE A 121 -0.25 -10.38 -12.63
C ILE A 121 0.81 -10.21 -11.54
N ALA A 122 1.51 -11.27 -11.12
CA ALA A 122 2.60 -11.18 -10.14
C ALA A 122 3.70 -10.23 -10.64
N LEU A 123 4.12 -10.36 -11.89
CA LEU A 123 5.09 -9.45 -12.50
C LEU A 123 4.57 -8.00 -12.51
N ILE A 124 3.29 -7.79 -12.83
CA ILE A 124 2.67 -6.46 -12.79
C ILE A 124 2.70 -5.90 -11.36
N LEU A 125 2.28 -6.67 -10.36
CA LEU A 125 2.25 -6.23 -8.95
C LEU A 125 3.65 -5.90 -8.43
N LEU A 126 4.66 -6.68 -8.83
CA LEU A 126 6.05 -6.46 -8.42
C LEU A 126 6.67 -5.23 -9.08
N THR A 127 6.18 -4.75 -10.23
CA THR A 127 6.83 -3.68 -11.01
C THR A 127 6.00 -2.41 -11.19
N ALA A 128 4.70 -2.45 -10.93
CA ALA A 128 3.79 -1.33 -11.21
C ALA A 128 4.12 -0.04 -10.45
N LYS A 129 4.78 -0.16 -9.30
CA LYS A 129 5.06 0.98 -8.42
C LYS A 129 6.37 1.71 -8.73
N ILE A 130 7.16 1.25 -9.70
CA ILE A 130 8.46 1.86 -10.05
C ILE A 130 8.28 3.34 -10.41
N GLY A 131 7.18 3.66 -11.11
CA GLY A 131 6.79 5.02 -11.47
C GLY A 131 6.62 6.00 -10.31
N PHE A 132 6.39 5.49 -9.09
CA PHE A 132 6.03 6.27 -7.92
C PHE A 132 7.04 6.11 -6.78
N ALA A 133 8.18 5.43 -7.01
CA ALA A 133 9.11 5.03 -5.95
C ALA A 133 9.61 6.23 -5.13
N ALA A 134 10.29 7.17 -5.79
CA ALA A 134 10.78 8.40 -5.17
C ALA A 134 9.65 9.27 -4.63
N THR A 135 8.54 9.36 -5.38
CA THR A 135 7.36 10.13 -4.98
C THR A 135 6.77 9.64 -3.65
N ASP A 136 6.58 8.33 -3.49
CA ASP A 136 5.97 7.74 -2.30
C ASP A 136 6.97 7.64 -1.13
N ALA A 137 8.25 7.35 -1.40
CA ALA A 137 9.24 7.08 -0.36
C ALA A 137 10.01 8.32 0.14
N MET A 138 10.30 9.29 -0.75
CA MET A 138 11.23 10.38 -0.45
C MET A 138 10.55 11.72 -0.20
N THR A 139 9.43 12.04 -0.88
CA THR A 139 8.78 13.38 -0.79
C THR A 139 8.52 13.81 0.65
N GLY A 140 8.09 12.89 1.53
CA GLY A 140 7.87 13.21 2.94
C GLY A 140 9.15 13.54 3.69
N LEU A 141 10.25 12.84 3.40
CA LEU A 141 11.58 13.09 3.99
C LEU A 141 12.13 14.42 3.50
N GLU A 142 12.01 14.70 2.21
CA GLU A 142 12.46 15.96 1.61
C GLU A 142 11.77 17.20 2.19
N LEU A 143 10.47 17.12 2.47
CA LEU A 143 9.77 18.20 3.15
C LEU A 143 10.31 18.43 4.57
N ILE A 144 10.69 17.36 5.27
CA ILE A 144 11.30 17.46 6.60
C ILE A 144 12.69 18.11 6.51
N GLU A 145 13.52 17.69 5.54
CA GLU A 145 14.84 18.26 5.31
C GLU A 145 14.79 19.76 4.95
N ARG A 146 13.72 20.18 4.25
CA ARG A 146 13.43 21.59 3.93
C ARG A 146 12.81 22.38 5.09
N GLY A 147 12.72 21.78 6.27
CA GLY A 147 12.35 22.44 7.52
C GLY A 147 10.88 22.30 7.92
N VAL A 148 10.06 21.54 7.19
CA VAL A 148 8.67 21.28 7.60
C VAL A 148 8.69 20.32 8.79
N ALA A 149 8.07 20.71 9.89
CA ALA A 149 8.03 19.88 11.08
C ALA A 149 7.28 18.55 10.82
N ARG A 150 7.83 17.44 11.32
CA ARG A 150 7.30 16.08 11.09
C ARG A 150 5.87 15.92 11.60
N ASP A 151 5.55 16.54 12.74
CA ASP A 151 4.21 16.57 13.31
C ASP A 151 3.23 17.33 12.41
N SER A 152 3.64 18.46 11.83
CA SER A 152 2.83 19.24 10.88
C SER A 152 2.50 18.45 9.61
N LEU A 153 3.41 17.61 9.13
CA LEU A 153 3.13 16.66 8.03
C LEU A 153 2.15 15.56 8.47
N ALA A 154 2.26 15.06 9.71
CA ALA A 154 1.31 14.08 10.24
C ALA A 154 -0.11 14.68 10.36
N LEU A 155 -0.23 15.98 10.66
CA LEU A 155 -1.52 16.67 10.69
C LEU A 155 -2.21 16.74 9.33
N LEU A 156 -1.47 16.72 8.22
CA LEU A 156 -2.07 16.62 6.88
C LEU A 156 -2.91 15.35 6.74
N ALA A 157 -2.57 14.27 7.45
CA ALA A 157 -3.32 13.03 7.37
C ALA A 157 -4.71 13.11 8.05
N ILE A 158 -4.93 14.03 8.99
CA ILE A 158 -6.22 14.19 9.69
C ILE A 158 -7.38 14.48 8.72
N PRO A 159 -7.32 15.48 7.82
CA PRO A 159 -8.36 15.67 6.81
C PRO A 159 -8.31 14.64 5.67
N LEU A 160 -7.13 14.07 5.38
CA LEU A 160 -6.97 13.12 4.27
C LEU A 160 -7.56 11.75 4.56
N VAL A 161 -7.46 11.23 5.78
CA VAL A 161 -7.96 9.88 6.09
C VAL A 161 -9.48 9.76 6.02
N PRO A 162 -10.30 10.69 6.53
CA PRO A 162 -11.74 10.68 6.31
C PRO A 162 -12.08 10.65 4.82
N LEU A 163 -11.35 11.43 3.99
CA LEU A 163 -11.48 11.36 2.54
C LEU A 163 -11.19 9.95 2.03
N GLN A 164 -10.13 9.30 2.49
CA GLN A 164 -9.76 7.93 2.11
C GLN A 164 -10.78 6.86 2.55
N ILE A 165 -11.45 7.06 3.69
CA ILE A 165 -12.48 6.15 4.18
C ILE A 165 -13.77 6.34 3.39
N ILE A 166 -14.18 7.59 3.14
CA ILE A 166 -15.45 7.93 2.47
C ILE A 166 -15.39 7.64 0.96
N LEU A 167 -14.26 7.93 0.32
CA LEU A 167 -14.11 7.88 -1.14
C LEU A 167 -14.38 6.50 -1.77
N PRO A 168 -13.90 5.37 -1.21
CA PRO A 168 -14.26 4.03 -1.66
C PRO A 168 -15.76 3.74 -1.61
N PHE A 169 -16.50 4.29 -0.64
CA PHE A 169 -17.96 4.13 -0.56
C PHE A 169 -18.68 4.93 -1.64
N LEU A 170 -18.27 6.18 -1.87
CA LEU A 170 -18.87 7.06 -2.88
C LEU A 170 -18.70 6.53 -4.31
N ILE A 171 -17.52 5.99 -4.61
CA ILE A 171 -17.14 5.56 -5.96
C ILE A 171 -17.25 4.02 -6.11
N SER A 172 -17.79 3.34 -5.09
CA SER A 172 -17.94 1.87 -5.00
C SER A 172 -18.57 1.25 -6.25
N LYS A 173 -19.64 1.86 -6.77
CA LYS A 173 -20.36 1.38 -7.98
C LYS A 173 -19.49 1.41 -9.24
N TYR A 174 -18.56 2.36 -9.32
CA TYR A 174 -17.64 2.48 -10.46
C TYR A 174 -16.46 1.52 -10.34
N MET A 175 -15.97 1.28 -9.10
CA MET A 175 -14.81 0.43 -8.85
C MET A 175 -15.11 -1.07 -8.85
N THR A 176 -16.32 -1.47 -8.45
CA THR A 176 -16.73 -2.89 -8.34
C THR A 176 -17.30 -3.48 -9.63
N GLY A 177 -17.17 -2.78 -10.76
CA GLY A 177 -17.62 -3.24 -12.08
C GLY A 177 -16.86 -4.46 -12.61
N ARG A 178 -17.27 -4.96 -13.79
CA ARG A 178 -16.68 -6.15 -14.44
C ARG A 178 -15.22 -6.00 -14.88
N LYS A 179 -14.71 -4.77 -14.94
CA LYS A 179 -13.35 -4.45 -15.44
C LYS A 179 -12.66 -3.50 -14.46
N PRO A 180 -12.35 -3.95 -13.24
CA PRO A 180 -11.83 -3.07 -12.19
C PRO A 180 -10.49 -2.45 -12.58
N LEU A 181 -9.59 -3.19 -13.26
CA LEU A 181 -8.26 -2.71 -13.65
C LEU A 181 -8.29 -1.56 -14.68
N ASN A 182 -9.42 -1.28 -15.32
CA ASN A 182 -9.59 -0.05 -16.10
C ASN A 182 -9.46 1.21 -15.24
N VAL A 183 -9.95 1.17 -14.00
CA VAL A 183 -9.82 2.28 -13.05
C VAL A 183 -8.35 2.45 -12.68
N TYR A 184 -7.68 1.34 -12.36
CA TYR A 184 -6.24 1.32 -12.06
C TYR A 184 -5.41 2.00 -13.15
N ILE A 185 -5.60 1.59 -14.41
CA ILE A 185 -4.76 2.07 -15.50
C ILE A 185 -5.09 3.50 -15.92
N LYS A 186 -6.35 3.92 -15.78
CA LYS A 186 -6.74 5.33 -15.99
C LYS A 186 -6.20 6.25 -14.89
N SER A 187 -6.09 5.77 -13.65
CA SER A 187 -5.52 6.54 -12.54
C SER A 187 -3.99 6.65 -12.58
N TYR A 188 -3.31 5.69 -13.22
CA TYR A 188 -1.86 5.64 -13.33
C TYR A 188 -1.20 6.94 -13.89
N PRO A 189 -1.61 7.47 -15.07
CA PRO A 189 -0.98 8.69 -15.61
C PRO A 189 -1.21 9.92 -14.73
N PHE A 190 -2.39 10.06 -14.12
CA PHE A 190 -2.65 11.18 -13.19
C PHE A 190 -1.74 11.11 -11.97
N ARG A 191 -1.45 9.90 -11.47
CA ARG A 191 -0.51 9.73 -10.36
C ARG A 191 0.92 10.10 -10.76
N LEU A 192 1.35 9.82 -11.99
CA LEU A 192 2.67 10.25 -12.48
C LEU A 192 2.76 11.79 -12.56
N ILE A 193 1.71 12.43 -13.11
CA ILE A 193 1.63 13.90 -13.18
C ILE A 193 1.66 14.51 -11.78
N LEU A 194 0.94 13.92 -10.82
CA LEU A 194 0.95 14.39 -9.43
C LEU A 194 2.31 14.19 -8.75
N GLY A 195 3.09 13.19 -9.15
CA GLY A 195 4.49 13.06 -8.76
C GLY A 195 5.32 14.28 -9.18
N ILE A 196 5.14 14.77 -10.41
CA ILE A 196 5.78 16.02 -10.90
C ILE A 196 5.32 17.22 -10.07
N ILE A 197 4.01 17.35 -9.86
CA ILE A 197 3.43 18.46 -9.09
C ILE A 197 3.96 18.47 -7.65
N MET A 198 4.10 17.31 -7.01
CA MET A 198 4.68 17.20 -5.67
C MET A 198 6.18 17.54 -5.67
N ALA A 199 6.95 17.13 -6.67
CA ALA A 199 8.35 17.53 -6.80
C ALA A 199 8.50 19.05 -6.95
N ILE A 200 7.67 19.67 -7.78
CA ILE A 200 7.61 21.14 -7.95
C ILE A 200 7.23 21.80 -6.62
N PHE A 201 6.24 21.26 -5.92
CA PHE A 201 5.82 21.77 -4.61
C PHE A 201 6.98 21.74 -3.61
N VAL A 202 7.68 20.59 -3.49
CA VAL A 202 8.89 20.43 -2.67
C VAL A 202 9.95 21.45 -3.05
N TYR A 203 10.17 21.70 -4.35
CA TYR A 203 11.11 22.71 -4.86
C TYR A 203 10.83 24.12 -4.34
N TYR A 204 9.57 24.53 -4.35
CA TYR A 204 9.17 25.86 -3.87
C TYR A 204 8.97 25.96 -2.36
N THR A 205 8.97 24.83 -1.62
CA THR A 205 8.79 24.82 -0.16
C THR A 205 9.67 25.83 0.57
N PRO A 206 11.00 25.92 0.33
CA PRO A 206 11.85 26.88 1.04
C PRO A 206 11.45 28.35 0.84
N THR A 207 10.84 28.70 -0.30
CA THR A 207 10.36 30.06 -0.59
C THR A 207 9.19 30.48 0.31
N PHE A 208 8.44 29.52 0.84
CA PHE A 208 7.34 29.78 1.77
C PHE A 208 7.78 29.88 3.24
N GLN A 209 9.06 29.65 3.53
CA GLN A 209 9.56 29.66 4.91
C GLN A 209 9.66 31.11 5.43
N ASN A 210 9.00 31.40 6.54
CA ASN A 210 9.13 32.69 7.22
C ASN A 210 10.49 32.81 7.94
N TYR A 211 10.86 34.03 8.34
CA TYR A 211 12.09 34.32 9.11
C TYR A 211 12.25 33.44 10.36
N ASN A 212 11.14 33.08 11.01
CA ASN A 212 11.13 32.22 12.21
C ASN A 212 11.21 30.72 11.90
N LYS A 213 11.56 30.33 10.66
CA LYS A 213 11.56 28.94 10.17
C LYS A 213 10.19 28.23 10.22
N THR A 214 9.11 29.00 10.34
CA THR A 214 7.73 28.48 10.33
C THR A 214 7.09 28.65 8.95
N PHE A 215 6.13 27.77 8.64
CA PHE A 215 5.35 27.86 7.41
C PHE A 215 4.00 28.54 7.67
N PRO A 216 3.53 29.39 6.75
CA PRO A 216 2.24 30.05 6.86
C PRO A 216 1.08 29.10 6.59
N TRP A 217 -0.13 29.45 7.04
CA TRP A 217 -1.32 28.59 6.91
C TRP A 217 -1.66 28.20 5.46
N TYR A 218 -1.45 29.11 4.51
CA TYR A 218 -1.78 28.88 3.10
C TYR A 218 -0.88 27.81 2.45
N TYR A 219 0.35 27.63 2.94
CA TYR A 219 1.23 26.54 2.52
C TYR A 219 0.63 25.19 2.89
N TYR A 220 0.12 25.05 4.12
CA TYR A 220 -0.55 23.83 4.57
C TYR A 220 -1.87 23.60 3.84
N THR A 221 -2.65 24.64 3.55
CA THR A 221 -3.85 24.51 2.71
C THR A 221 -3.51 23.99 1.32
N LEU A 222 -2.46 24.52 0.69
CA LEU A 222 -1.99 24.04 -0.61
C LEU A 222 -1.50 22.59 -0.55
N ALA A 223 -0.75 22.24 0.50
CA ALA A 223 -0.31 20.87 0.75
C ALA A 223 -1.51 19.91 0.87
N ILE A 224 -2.53 20.25 1.66
CA ILE A 224 -3.75 19.42 1.82
C ILE A 224 -4.43 19.21 0.47
N ILE A 225 -4.51 20.23 -0.38
CA ILE A 225 -5.13 20.11 -1.71
C ILE A 225 -4.31 19.16 -2.60
N ILE A 226 -3.00 19.37 -2.70
CA ILE A 226 -2.10 18.55 -3.55
C ILE A 226 -2.09 17.11 -3.08
N TYR A 227 -1.86 16.87 -1.78
CA TYR A 227 -1.89 15.53 -1.20
C TYR A 227 -3.30 14.93 -1.27
N GLY A 228 -4.36 15.71 -1.11
CA GLY A 228 -5.74 15.27 -1.27
C GLY A 228 -6.00 14.70 -2.65
N ILE A 229 -5.65 15.44 -3.69
CA ILE A 229 -5.78 14.98 -5.07
C ILE A 229 -4.89 13.75 -5.32
N HIS A 230 -3.64 13.74 -4.84
CA HIS A 230 -2.77 12.57 -4.91
C HIS A 230 -3.41 11.32 -4.28
N GLN A 231 -3.95 11.44 -3.07
CA GLN A 231 -4.58 10.35 -2.34
C GLN A 231 -5.79 9.76 -3.08
N ILE A 232 -6.59 10.58 -3.77
CA ILE A 232 -7.71 10.08 -4.58
C ILE A 232 -7.24 9.03 -5.60
N PHE A 233 -6.15 9.31 -6.32
CA PHE A 233 -5.63 8.38 -7.34
C PHE A 233 -4.92 7.18 -6.73
N VAL A 234 -4.20 7.36 -5.62
CA VAL A 234 -3.61 6.23 -4.88
C VAL A 234 -4.70 5.23 -4.45
N TYR A 235 -5.79 5.74 -3.87
CA TYR A 235 -6.89 4.92 -3.38
C TYR A 235 -7.70 4.27 -4.50
N ASN A 236 -7.96 4.98 -5.60
CA ASN A 236 -8.60 4.40 -6.77
C ASN A 236 -7.82 3.20 -7.32
N MET A 237 -6.48 3.29 -7.38
CA MET A 237 -5.64 2.17 -7.79
C MET A 237 -5.71 1.01 -6.78
N PHE A 238 -5.62 1.31 -5.48
CA PHE A 238 -5.63 0.29 -4.43
C PHE A 238 -6.95 -0.49 -4.39
N VAL A 239 -8.09 0.21 -4.36
CA VAL A 239 -9.42 -0.42 -4.32
C VAL A 239 -9.73 -1.20 -5.60
N SER A 240 -9.35 -0.66 -6.76
CA SER A 240 -9.46 -1.36 -8.05
C SER A 240 -8.67 -2.68 -8.06
N GLN A 241 -7.45 -2.67 -7.53
CA GLN A 241 -6.62 -3.86 -7.42
C GLN A 241 -7.24 -4.89 -6.47
N MET A 242 -7.73 -4.48 -5.30
CA MET A 242 -8.41 -5.36 -4.36
C MET A 242 -9.70 -5.95 -4.94
N ALA A 243 -10.45 -5.15 -5.70
CA ALA A 243 -11.66 -5.62 -6.39
C ALA A 243 -11.31 -6.68 -7.44
N PHE A 244 -10.21 -6.49 -8.17
CA PHE A 244 -9.70 -7.50 -9.09
C PHE A 244 -9.30 -8.79 -8.35
N PHE A 245 -8.57 -8.69 -7.24
CA PHE A 245 -8.16 -9.86 -6.43
C PHE A 245 -9.37 -10.65 -5.94
N ALA A 246 -10.41 -9.96 -5.46
CA ALA A 246 -11.64 -10.58 -5.02
C ALA A 246 -12.40 -11.26 -6.17
N GLN A 247 -12.34 -10.72 -7.39
CA GLN A 247 -12.98 -11.32 -8.57
C GLN A 247 -12.26 -12.56 -9.09
N VAL A 248 -10.92 -12.60 -9.06
CA VAL A 248 -10.14 -13.72 -9.65
C VAL A 248 -9.84 -14.85 -8.68
N SER A 249 -9.92 -14.61 -7.37
CA SER A 249 -9.62 -15.62 -6.36
C SER A 249 -10.70 -16.71 -6.35
N ASP A 250 -10.27 -17.97 -6.40
CA ASP A 250 -11.15 -19.14 -6.29
C ASP A 250 -11.89 -19.15 -4.94
N PRO A 251 -13.24 -19.19 -4.89
CA PRO A 251 -13.99 -19.23 -3.63
C PRO A 251 -13.54 -20.34 -2.67
N LYS A 252 -13.07 -21.49 -3.19
CA LYS A 252 -12.66 -22.64 -2.36
C LYS A 252 -11.34 -22.42 -1.63
N ILE A 253 -10.46 -21.59 -2.18
CA ILE A 253 -9.15 -21.23 -1.57
C ILE A 253 -8.97 -19.71 -1.50
N GLY A 254 -10.09 -18.98 -1.41
CA GLY A 254 -10.14 -17.54 -1.66
C GLY A 254 -9.29 -16.75 -0.67
N GLY A 255 -9.29 -17.17 0.59
CA GLY A 255 -8.46 -16.57 1.63
C GLY A 255 -6.95 -16.69 1.34
N THR A 256 -6.47 -17.91 1.06
CA THR A 256 -5.05 -18.16 0.76
C THR A 256 -4.61 -17.48 -0.53
N TYR A 257 -5.45 -17.52 -1.58
CA TYR A 257 -5.14 -16.91 -2.86
C TYR A 257 -5.14 -15.38 -2.78
N MET A 258 -6.14 -14.77 -2.13
CA MET A 258 -6.16 -13.32 -1.91
C MET A 258 -4.96 -12.86 -1.08
N THR A 259 -4.56 -13.64 -0.08
CA THR A 259 -3.36 -13.38 0.73
C THR A 259 -2.10 -13.38 -0.14
N LEU A 260 -1.91 -14.38 -1.00
CA LEU A 260 -0.77 -14.44 -1.92
C LEU A 260 -0.67 -13.18 -2.80
N LEU A 261 -1.78 -12.75 -3.40
CA LEU A 261 -1.80 -11.56 -4.26
C LEU A 261 -1.48 -10.28 -3.47
N ASN A 262 -1.97 -10.16 -2.24
CA ASN A 262 -1.64 -9.06 -1.34
C ASN A 262 -0.15 -9.08 -0.96
N THR A 263 0.42 -10.25 -0.67
CA THR A 263 1.85 -10.41 -0.39
C THR A 263 2.69 -9.95 -1.57
N LEU A 264 2.35 -10.35 -2.80
CA LEU A 264 3.05 -9.91 -4.01
C LEU A 264 2.95 -8.39 -4.22
N SER A 265 1.78 -7.80 -3.96
CA SER A 265 1.60 -6.36 -4.04
C SER A 265 2.43 -5.60 -2.99
N ASN A 266 2.43 -6.07 -1.74
CA ASN A 266 3.15 -5.43 -0.65
C ASN A 266 4.67 -5.55 -0.86
N LEU A 267 5.13 -6.73 -1.31
CA LEU A 267 6.50 -6.94 -1.70
C LEU A 267 6.90 -5.96 -2.80
N GLY A 268 6.07 -5.85 -3.85
CA GLY A 268 6.24 -4.90 -4.95
C GLY A 268 6.49 -3.47 -4.48
N THR A 269 5.65 -2.95 -3.59
CA THR A 269 5.85 -1.62 -3.00
C THR A 269 7.15 -1.54 -2.19
N ASN A 270 7.38 -2.48 -1.28
CA ASN A 270 8.49 -2.39 -0.32
C ASN A 270 9.87 -2.47 -0.98
N TRP A 271 10.08 -3.40 -1.92
CA TRP A 271 11.40 -3.51 -2.57
C TRP A 271 11.69 -2.28 -3.42
N ILE A 272 10.67 -1.73 -4.10
CA ILE A 272 10.81 -0.53 -4.93
C ILE A 272 11.15 0.69 -4.07
N SER A 273 10.40 0.93 -2.98
CA SER A 273 10.65 2.06 -2.07
C SER A 273 12.00 1.93 -1.34
N THR A 274 12.39 0.72 -0.96
CA THR A 274 13.71 0.49 -0.33
C THR A 274 14.84 0.74 -1.32
N THR A 275 14.68 0.30 -2.57
CA THR A 275 15.67 0.52 -3.63
C THR A 275 15.80 2.01 -3.95
N ALA A 276 14.68 2.74 -3.99
CA ALA A 276 14.66 4.19 -4.15
C ALA A 276 15.49 4.91 -3.08
N LEU A 277 15.16 4.68 -1.81
CA LEU A 277 15.90 5.26 -0.68
C LEU A 277 17.39 4.90 -0.69
N TYR A 278 17.73 3.67 -1.05
CA TYR A 278 19.12 3.23 -1.17
C TYR A 278 19.85 3.89 -2.36
N ALA A 279 19.15 4.12 -3.48
CA ALA A 279 19.73 4.74 -4.67
C ALA A 279 20.07 6.22 -4.44
N ALA A 280 19.34 6.92 -3.57
CA ALA A 280 19.59 8.32 -3.22
C ALA A 280 21.04 8.55 -2.73
N ASP A 281 21.57 7.64 -1.91
CA ASP A 281 22.95 7.72 -1.40
C ASP A 281 24.00 7.70 -2.53
N TYR A 282 23.74 6.97 -3.62
CA TYR A 282 24.64 6.88 -4.78
C TYR A 282 24.48 8.02 -5.78
N LEU A 283 23.32 8.70 -5.77
CA LEU A 283 23.02 9.82 -6.67
C LEU A 283 23.44 11.18 -6.09
N THR A 284 24.12 11.19 -4.94
CA THR A 284 24.49 12.42 -4.24
C THR A 284 25.86 12.94 -4.68
N TRP A 285 25.88 14.02 -5.48
CA TRP A 285 27.12 14.76 -5.79
C TRP A 285 27.30 15.94 -4.85
N LYS A 286 28.41 15.96 -4.10
CA LYS A 286 28.73 17.05 -3.17
C LYS A 286 29.82 17.94 -3.75
N THR A 287 29.67 19.24 -3.56
CA THR A 287 30.63 20.27 -3.99
C THR A 287 31.05 21.12 -2.79
N CYS A 288 32.32 21.50 -2.74
CA CYS A 288 32.83 22.33 -1.66
C CYS A 288 32.41 23.79 -1.83
N SER A 289 31.94 24.44 -0.77
CA SER A 289 31.56 25.86 -0.76
C SER A 289 32.71 26.81 -1.11
N LEU A 290 33.96 26.36 -0.92
CA LEU A 290 35.18 27.12 -1.21
C LEU A 290 36.02 26.33 -2.22
N GLY A 291 36.28 26.94 -3.39
CA GLY A 291 37.20 26.38 -4.39
C GLY A 291 36.58 25.44 -5.43
N GLY A 292 35.29 25.13 -5.35
CA GLY A 292 34.56 24.39 -6.40
C GLY A 292 35.02 22.95 -6.63
N SER A 293 35.86 22.39 -5.75
CA SER A 293 36.28 20.98 -5.80
C SER A 293 35.12 20.05 -5.43
N GLN A 294 35.09 18.86 -6.03
CA GLN A 294 34.14 17.81 -5.66
C GLN A 294 34.45 17.26 -4.25
N CYS A 295 33.42 16.85 -3.53
CA CYS A 295 33.49 16.22 -2.21
C CYS A 295 32.89 14.80 -2.27
N GLU A 296 33.37 13.96 -3.18
CA GLU A 296 32.81 12.61 -3.34
C GLU A 296 33.44 11.61 -2.37
N THR A 297 34.73 11.78 -2.06
CA THR A 297 35.48 10.89 -1.16
C THR A 297 35.71 11.50 0.22
N GLU A 298 35.91 10.65 1.22
CA GLU A 298 36.21 11.08 2.60
C GLU A 298 37.47 11.98 2.69
N ASN A 299 38.43 11.78 1.78
CA ASN A 299 39.63 12.61 1.66
C ASN A 299 39.32 14.00 1.09
N GLU A 300 38.44 14.10 0.10
CA GLU A 300 38.02 15.38 -0.48
C GLU A 300 37.14 16.18 0.49
N GLU A 301 36.26 15.50 1.24
CA GLU A 301 35.48 16.13 2.30
C GLU A 301 36.40 16.70 3.40
N LYS A 302 37.41 15.92 3.83
CA LYS A 302 38.43 16.41 4.78
C LYS A 302 39.20 17.60 4.22
N THR A 303 39.57 17.56 2.94
CA THR A 303 40.30 18.66 2.26
C THR A 303 39.45 19.94 2.20
N CYS A 304 38.17 19.82 1.87
CA CYS A 304 37.22 20.94 1.89
C CYS A 304 37.06 21.54 3.30
N ARG A 305 36.92 20.68 4.33
CA ARG A 305 36.83 21.13 5.73
C ARG A 305 38.10 21.84 6.21
N ILE A 306 39.28 21.38 5.80
CA ILE A 306 40.57 22.02 6.11
C ILE A 306 40.65 23.42 5.51
N LEU A 307 40.08 23.62 4.31
CA LEU A 307 39.96 24.92 3.66
C LEU A 307 38.87 25.81 4.29
N GLY A 308 38.20 25.37 5.35
CA GLY A 308 37.10 26.07 6.01
C GLY A 308 35.78 25.99 5.24
N GLY A 309 35.68 25.12 4.23
CA GLY A 309 34.48 24.93 3.41
C GLY A 309 33.53 23.88 3.97
N VAL A 310 32.28 23.96 3.52
CA VAL A 310 31.23 22.96 3.80
C VAL A 310 30.83 22.33 2.47
N CYS A 311 30.79 21.00 2.43
CA CYS A 311 30.34 20.27 1.25
C CYS A 311 28.82 20.33 1.17
N HIS A 312 28.29 20.96 0.11
CA HIS A 312 26.86 21.00 -0.18
C HIS A 312 26.53 20.09 -1.38
N PRO A 313 25.42 19.34 -1.34
CA PRO A 313 24.95 18.63 -2.52
C PRO A 313 24.69 19.63 -3.65
N SER A 314 25.30 19.42 -4.82
CA SER A 314 25.15 20.32 -5.97
C SER A 314 23.80 20.17 -6.66
N ILE A 315 23.28 18.94 -6.69
CA ILE A 315 21.95 18.60 -7.17
C ILE A 315 21.36 17.63 -6.16
N ASP A 316 20.16 17.91 -5.72
CA ASP A 316 19.43 17.07 -4.78
C ASP A 316 19.02 15.76 -5.49
N PRO A 317 19.45 14.59 -4.98
CA PRO A 317 19.20 13.29 -5.60
C PRO A 317 17.71 13.01 -5.81
N TYR A 318 16.83 13.60 -4.98
CA TYR A 318 15.39 13.48 -5.09
C TYR A 318 14.85 13.83 -6.49
N TYR A 319 15.33 14.92 -7.10
CA TYR A 319 14.83 15.35 -8.41
C TYR A 319 15.28 14.47 -9.55
N ILE A 320 16.51 13.96 -9.46
CA ILE A 320 17.06 13.03 -10.43
C ILE A 320 16.27 11.72 -10.36
N GLU A 321 16.04 11.23 -9.14
CA GLU A 321 15.33 10.00 -8.92
C GLU A 321 13.85 10.08 -9.30
N ILE A 322 13.17 11.20 -9.01
CA ILE A 322 11.80 11.44 -9.50
C ILE A 322 11.75 11.41 -11.03
N THR A 323 12.72 12.01 -11.71
CA THR A 323 12.76 12.02 -13.18
C THR A 323 12.95 10.60 -13.73
N ILE A 324 13.86 9.82 -13.13
CA ILE A 324 14.08 8.41 -13.49
C ILE A 324 12.82 7.57 -13.21
N CYS A 325 12.20 7.72 -12.04
CA CYS A 325 11.00 6.98 -11.68
C CYS A 325 9.86 7.28 -12.65
N ILE A 326 9.59 8.56 -12.93
CA ILE A 326 8.48 8.95 -13.82
C ILE A 326 8.71 8.43 -15.24
N THR A 327 9.92 8.56 -15.78
CA THR A 327 10.24 8.03 -17.12
C THR A 327 10.08 6.51 -17.17
N ALA A 328 10.59 5.79 -16.16
CA ALA A 328 10.37 4.36 -16.01
C ALA A 328 8.89 4.00 -15.87
N GLY A 329 8.10 4.81 -15.15
CA GLY A 329 6.65 4.66 -14.99
C GLY A 329 5.88 4.83 -16.30
N ILE A 330 6.26 5.79 -17.15
CA ILE A 330 5.68 5.98 -18.48
C ILE A 330 5.98 4.77 -19.37
N ILE A 331 7.25 4.34 -19.41
CA ILE A 331 7.66 3.16 -20.18
C ILE A 331 6.92 1.92 -19.69
N TRP A 332 6.81 1.74 -18.37
CA TRP A 332 6.09 0.63 -17.75
C TRP A 332 4.62 0.63 -18.12
N LEU A 333 3.97 1.80 -18.06
CA LEU A 333 2.56 1.96 -18.43
C LEU A 333 2.34 1.52 -19.87
N LEU A 334 3.16 2.00 -20.81
CA LEU A 334 3.06 1.62 -22.23
C LEU A 334 3.28 0.12 -22.43
N TRP A 335 4.28 -0.45 -21.75
CA TRP A 335 4.63 -1.87 -21.85
C TRP A 335 3.55 -2.81 -21.30
N LYS A 336 2.97 -2.50 -20.13
CA LYS A 336 1.99 -3.36 -19.46
C LYS A 336 0.54 -3.04 -19.77
N TYR A 337 0.25 -1.95 -20.49
CA TYR A 337 -1.11 -1.53 -20.81
C TYR A 337 -1.95 -2.66 -21.41
N GLN A 338 -1.48 -3.23 -22.52
CA GLN A 338 -2.21 -4.29 -23.20
C GLN A 338 -2.32 -5.56 -22.34
N THR A 339 -1.28 -5.87 -21.55
CA THR A 339 -1.30 -7.04 -20.65
C THR A 339 -2.38 -6.89 -19.58
N ILE A 340 -2.48 -5.73 -18.94
CA ILE A 340 -3.50 -5.44 -17.91
C ILE A 340 -4.91 -5.57 -18.51
N ILE A 341 -5.13 -4.97 -19.69
CA ILE A 341 -6.43 -5.05 -20.38
C ILE A 341 -6.79 -6.49 -20.77
N ARG A 342 -5.82 -7.29 -21.21
CA ARG A 342 -6.01 -8.70 -21.53
C ARG A 342 -6.33 -9.52 -20.29
N LEU A 343 -5.58 -9.34 -19.19
CA LEU A 343 -5.73 -10.12 -17.96
C LEU A 343 -7.13 -9.98 -17.34
N GLN A 344 -7.68 -8.77 -17.28
CA GLN A 344 -9.03 -8.56 -16.74
C GLN A 344 -10.15 -9.13 -17.62
N CYS A 345 -9.87 -9.46 -18.90
CA CYS A 345 -10.84 -10.05 -19.82
C CYS A 345 -10.74 -11.59 -19.84
N LEU A 346 -9.78 -12.20 -19.15
CA LEU A 346 -9.65 -13.65 -19.10
C LEU A 346 -10.83 -14.29 -18.35
N PRO A 347 -11.31 -15.45 -18.80
CA PRO A 347 -12.34 -16.19 -18.07
C PRO A 347 -11.80 -16.65 -16.71
N ILE A 348 -12.69 -16.84 -15.74
CA ILE A 348 -12.34 -17.26 -14.37
C ILE A 348 -11.54 -18.59 -14.35
N THR A 349 -11.76 -19.45 -15.34
CA THR A 349 -11.03 -20.72 -15.53
C THR A 349 -9.54 -20.54 -15.78
N ALA A 350 -9.09 -19.36 -16.22
CA ALA A 350 -7.67 -19.05 -16.39
C ALA A 350 -6.98 -18.66 -15.06
N TRP A 351 -7.76 -18.46 -13.99
CA TRP A 351 -7.31 -18.07 -12.66
C TRP A 351 -7.48 -19.19 -11.63
N GLN A 352 -8.29 -20.20 -11.95
CA GLN A 352 -8.65 -21.29 -11.04
C GLN A 352 -8.05 -22.62 -11.50
N ILE A 353 -7.63 -23.45 -10.54
CA ILE A 353 -7.17 -24.81 -10.84
C ILE A 353 -8.40 -25.70 -11.05
N ARG A 354 -8.50 -26.37 -12.20
CA ARG A 354 -9.52 -27.41 -12.39
C ARG A 354 -9.25 -28.55 -11.41
N SER A 355 -10.22 -28.81 -10.53
CA SER A 355 -10.26 -30.09 -9.81
C SER A 355 -10.47 -31.22 -10.83
N ASN A 356 -9.48 -32.11 -10.98
CA ASN A 356 -9.52 -33.22 -11.93
C ASN A 356 -10.51 -34.35 -11.54
N ARG A 357 -11.28 -34.22 -10.46
CA ARG A 357 -12.17 -35.31 -9.97
C ARG A 357 -13.41 -35.59 -10.83
N ARG A 358 -13.75 -34.76 -11.82
CA ARG A 358 -14.82 -35.11 -12.77
C ARG A 358 -14.48 -36.32 -13.65
N LYS A 359 -13.19 -36.66 -13.81
CA LYS A 359 -12.80 -37.89 -14.54
C LYS A 359 -12.91 -39.16 -13.69
N SER A 360 -12.77 -39.07 -12.36
CA SER A 360 -12.86 -40.25 -11.49
C SER A 360 -14.30 -40.66 -11.20
N HIS A 361 -15.27 -39.74 -11.24
CA HIS A 361 -16.69 -40.11 -11.12
C HIS A 361 -17.24 -40.77 -12.39
N ILE A 362 -16.84 -40.32 -13.59
CA ILE A 362 -17.25 -40.96 -14.85
C ILE A 362 -16.64 -42.36 -14.97
N LEU A 363 -15.38 -42.54 -14.55
CA LEU A 363 -14.75 -43.86 -14.55
C LEU A 363 -15.28 -44.80 -13.44
N ALA A 364 -15.81 -44.25 -12.33
CA ALA A 364 -16.41 -45.05 -11.27
C ALA A 364 -17.87 -45.44 -11.57
N GLU A 365 -18.65 -44.58 -12.25
CA GLU A 365 -19.99 -44.94 -12.75
C GLU A 365 -19.92 -45.96 -13.91
N ASP A 366 -18.88 -45.91 -14.75
CA ASP A 366 -18.66 -46.92 -15.79
C ASP A 366 -18.22 -48.29 -15.22
N ASP A 367 -17.51 -48.33 -14.08
CA ASP A 367 -17.16 -49.58 -13.38
C ASP A 367 -18.34 -50.16 -12.55
N GLU A 368 -19.20 -49.33 -11.96
CA GLU A 368 -20.41 -49.83 -11.27
C GLU A 368 -21.50 -50.29 -12.24
N SER A 369 -21.66 -49.62 -13.39
CA SER A 369 -22.63 -50.02 -14.41
C SER A 369 -22.23 -51.28 -15.18
N SER A 370 -20.94 -51.62 -15.23
CA SER A 370 -20.45 -52.89 -15.81
C SER A 370 -20.57 -54.07 -14.84
N PHE A 371 -20.58 -53.85 -13.52
CA PHE A 371 -20.83 -54.91 -12.54
C PHE A 371 -22.31 -55.28 -12.38
N LEU A 372 -23.24 -54.37 -12.68
CA LEU A 372 -24.69 -54.60 -12.55
C LEU A 372 -25.35 -55.35 -13.73
N ILE A 373 -24.60 -55.70 -14.78
CA ILE A 373 -25.13 -56.43 -15.96
C ILE A 373 -24.78 -57.93 -15.94
N THR A 374 -24.05 -58.42 -14.93
CA THR A 374 -23.56 -59.82 -14.86
C THR A 374 -23.93 -60.61 -13.59
N ALA A 375 -25.00 -60.23 -12.88
CA ALA A 375 -25.52 -61.01 -11.75
C ALA A 375 -26.92 -61.57 -12.03
#